data_AF-A0A1I0KG68-F1
#
_entry.id   AF-A0A1I0KG68-F1
#
_cell.length_a   1.000
_cell.length_b   1.000
_cell.length_c   1.000
_cell.angle_alpha   90.00
_cell.angle_beta   90.00
_cell.angle_gamma   90.00
#
_symmetry.space_group_name_H-M   'P 1'
#
loop_
_entity.id
_entity.type
_entity.pdbx_description
1 polymer ?
#
loop_
_entity_poly.entity_id
_entity_poly.type
_entity_poly.pdbx_seq_one_letter_code
_entity_poly.pdbx_strand_id
1 'polypeptide(L)'
;MKPTDFSMHLTAFLSDYLPVQKNVSRNTIKSYRDTFKLLLLFCEKEEAIPAEKITMKNLSSDLVGRFLNWLETERKSSVSTRNLRLTAIHSFFRYAQSESPESLYHYQKVLAIPVKKKR
;
A
#
# COMPACT_ATOMS: atom_id res chain seq x y z
N MET A 1 -7.50 19.92 -8.87
CA MET A 1 -6.57 18.88 -9.39
C MET A 1 -7.38 17.74 -9.95
N LYS A 2 -6.90 17.07 -11.01
CA LYS A 2 -7.52 15.82 -11.47
C LYS A 2 -7.14 14.69 -10.51
N PRO A 3 -8.07 13.80 -10.13
CA PRO A 3 -7.74 12.65 -9.28
C PRO A 3 -6.76 11.72 -9.99
N THR A 4 -5.83 11.12 -9.25
CA THR A 4 -4.95 10.06 -9.77
C THR A 4 -5.65 8.71 -9.71
N ASP A 5 -5.22 7.77 -10.54
CA ASP A 5 -5.64 6.36 -10.48
C ASP A 5 -5.50 5.81 -9.06
N PHE A 6 -4.38 6.05 -8.39
CA PHE A 6 -4.15 5.66 -7.01
C PHE A 6 -5.18 6.25 -6.04
N SER A 7 -5.49 7.54 -6.14
CA SER A 7 -6.48 8.17 -5.25
C SER A 7 -7.89 7.57 -5.41
N MET A 8 -8.26 7.22 -6.64
CA MET A 8 -9.55 6.59 -6.94
C MET A 8 -9.61 5.17 -6.35
N HIS A 9 -8.57 4.36 -6.61
CA HIS A 9 -8.49 3.00 -6.09
C HIS A 9 -8.40 2.97 -4.57
N LEU A 10 -7.58 3.80 -3.95
CA LEU A 10 -7.42 3.81 -2.48
C LEU A 10 -8.72 4.22 -1.78
N THR A 11 -9.46 5.17 -2.35
CA THR A 11 -10.75 5.60 -1.81
C THR A 11 -11.74 4.45 -1.84
N ALA A 12 -11.98 3.86 -3.01
CA ALA A 12 -12.90 2.73 -3.17
C ALA A 12 -12.48 1.50 -2.34
N PHE A 13 -11.17 1.23 -2.25
CA PHE A 13 -10.63 0.17 -1.40
C PHE A 13 -11.03 0.34 0.08
N LEU A 14 -10.85 1.55 0.63
CA LEU A 14 -11.12 1.82 2.04
C LEU A 14 -12.61 2.00 2.35
N SER A 15 -13.40 2.55 1.42
CA SER A 15 -14.81 2.90 1.66
C SER A 15 -15.80 1.82 1.24
N ASP A 16 -15.45 0.96 0.29
CA ASP A 16 -16.34 -0.07 -0.25
C ASP A 16 -15.74 -1.47 -0.12
N TYR A 17 -14.57 -1.71 -0.74
CA TYR A 17 -14.01 -3.06 -0.80
C TYR A 17 -13.78 -3.69 0.59
N LEU A 18 -13.11 -2.98 1.50
CA LEU A 18 -12.84 -3.49 2.84
C LEU A 18 -14.12 -3.68 3.70
N PRO A 19 -14.99 -2.68 3.86
CA PRO A 19 -16.17 -2.81 4.72
C PRO A 19 -17.29 -3.65 4.10
N VAL A 20 -17.56 -3.54 2.80
CA VAL A 20 -18.72 -4.17 2.15
C VAL A 20 -18.33 -5.53 1.58
N GLN A 21 -17.28 -5.58 0.76
CA GLN A 21 -16.95 -6.80 0.01
C GLN A 21 -16.15 -7.81 0.83
N LYS A 22 -15.17 -7.34 1.62
CA LYS A 22 -14.35 -8.18 2.50
C LYS A 22 -14.91 -8.32 3.91
N ASN A 23 -15.84 -7.45 4.30
CA ASN A 23 -16.45 -7.40 5.63
C ASN A 23 -15.41 -7.52 6.78
N VAL A 24 -14.26 -6.83 6.64
CA VAL A 24 -13.22 -6.87 7.66
C VAL A 24 -13.56 -5.97 8.84
N SER A 25 -12.98 -6.28 10.01
CA SER A 25 -13.21 -5.49 11.23
C SER A 25 -12.82 -4.02 11.06
N ARG A 26 -13.47 -3.13 11.82
CA ARG A 26 -13.11 -1.70 11.90
C ARG A 26 -11.64 -1.48 12.27
N ASN A 27 -11.06 -2.35 13.10
CA ASN A 27 -9.65 -2.28 13.49
C ASN A 27 -8.73 -2.62 12.31
N THR A 28 -9.10 -3.60 11.49
CA THR A 28 -8.39 -3.92 10.25
C THR A 28 -8.43 -2.74 9.28
N ILE A 29 -9.59 -2.12 9.07
CA ILE A 29 -9.75 -0.93 8.20
C ILE A 29 -8.86 0.22 8.71
N LYS A 30 -8.89 0.50 10.02
CA LYS A 30 -8.02 1.52 10.63
C LYS A 30 -6.53 1.21 10.39
N SER A 31 -6.11 -0.04 10.61
CA SER A 31 -4.73 -0.48 10.37
C SER A 31 -4.32 -0.31 8.91
N TYR A 32 -5.21 -0.62 7.95
CA TYR A 32 -4.94 -0.47 6.53
C TYR A 32 -4.84 1.01 6.16
N ARG A 33 -5.81 1.84 6.57
CA ARG A 33 -5.75 3.31 6.41
C ARG A 33 -4.45 3.89 6.97
N ASP A 34 -4.05 3.49 8.15
CA ASP A 34 -2.82 3.97 8.80
C ASP A 34 -1.56 3.44 8.11
N THR A 35 -1.65 2.35 7.34
CA THR A 35 -0.59 1.92 6.41
C THR A 35 -0.45 2.89 5.26
N PHE A 36 -1.55 3.24 4.58
CA PHE A 36 -1.51 4.17 3.46
C PHE A 36 -1.13 5.59 3.89
N LYS A 37 -1.54 6.05 5.07
CA LYS A 37 -1.03 7.32 5.63
C LYS A 37 0.49 7.36 5.75
N LEU A 38 1.11 6.26 6.16
CA LEU A 38 2.57 6.19 6.23
C LEU A 38 3.22 6.08 4.86
N LEU A 39 2.60 5.37 3.92
CA LEU A 39 3.10 5.30 2.56
C LEU A 39 3.10 6.68 1.90
N LEU A 40 2.02 7.46 2.07
CA LEU A 40 1.93 8.84 1.60
C LEU A 40 3.04 9.72 2.20
N LEU A 41 3.23 9.65 3.52
CA LEU A 41 4.29 10.40 4.20
C LEU A 41 5.68 10.01 3.69
N PHE A 42 5.93 8.71 3.50
CA PHE A 42 7.18 8.21 2.95
C PHE A 42 7.42 8.75 1.53
N CYS A 43 6.42 8.66 0.64
CA CYS A 43 6.54 9.19 -0.71
C CYS A 43 6.87 10.68 -0.73
N GLU A 44 6.25 11.46 0.17
CA GLU A 44 6.50 12.90 0.25
C GLU A 44 7.90 13.21 0.79
N LYS A 45 8.32 12.54 1.87
CA LYS A 45 9.57 12.87 2.59
C LYS A 45 10.82 12.25 1.99
N GLU A 46 10.73 11.00 1.53
CA GLU A 46 11.90 10.22 1.08
C GLU A 46 12.00 10.19 -0.45
N GLU A 47 10.87 10.20 -1.16
CA GLU A 47 10.85 10.10 -2.63
C GLU A 47 10.57 11.45 -3.32
N ALA A 48 10.29 12.51 -2.55
CA ALA A 48 9.90 13.83 -3.04
C ALA A 48 8.67 13.80 -4.00
N ILE A 49 7.75 12.86 -3.79
CA ILE A 49 6.50 12.73 -4.55
C ILE A 49 5.33 13.24 -3.70
N PRO A 50 4.72 14.38 -4.04
CA PRO A 50 3.54 14.89 -3.35
C PRO A 50 2.38 13.89 -3.41
N ALA A 51 1.57 13.82 -2.34
CA ALA A 51 0.47 12.87 -2.23
C ALA A 51 -0.51 12.94 -3.42
N GLU A 52 -0.76 14.15 -3.93
CA GLU A 52 -1.64 14.40 -5.08
C GLU A 52 -1.08 13.93 -6.43
N LYS A 53 0.22 13.58 -6.51
CA LYS A 53 0.89 13.14 -7.75
C LYS A 53 1.16 11.64 -7.77
N ILE A 54 0.87 10.92 -6.68
CA ILE A 54 1.08 9.48 -6.61
C ILE A 54 0.09 8.78 -7.54
N THR A 55 0.61 7.94 -8.42
CA THR A 55 -0.13 7.06 -9.33
C THR A 55 0.15 5.59 -9.02
N MET A 56 -0.67 4.68 -9.54
CA MET A 56 -0.43 3.24 -9.37
C MET A 56 0.94 2.84 -9.94
N LYS A 57 1.34 3.46 -11.06
CA LYS A 57 2.66 3.23 -11.69
C LYS A 57 3.84 3.61 -10.80
N ASN A 58 3.69 4.59 -9.90
CA ASN A 58 4.74 4.95 -8.96
C ASN A 58 4.98 3.86 -7.91
N LEU A 59 3.93 3.11 -7.53
CA LEU A 59 3.96 2.12 -6.46
C LEU A 59 4.57 0.78 -6.93
N SER A 60 5.81 0.83 -7.42
CA SER A 60 6.56 -0.34 -7.84
C SER A 60 7.00 -1.21 -6.68
N SER A 61 7.40 -2.46 -6.99
CA SER A 61 7.94 -3.38 -5.99
C SER A 61 9.20 -2.81 -5.29
N ASP A 62 9.96 -2.01 -6.02
CA ASP A 62 11.16 -1.33 -5.54
C ASP A 62 10.83 -0.19 -4.57
N LEU A 63 9.85 0.67 -4.91
CA LEU A 63 9.35 1.70 -3.99
C LEU A 63 8.75 1.08 -2.72
N VAL A 64 7.95 0.01 -2.86
CA VAL A 64 7.42 -0.72 -1.70
C VAL A 64 8.55 -1.34 -0.88
N GLY A 65 9.59 -1.87 -1.52
CA GLY A 65 10.79 -2.36 -0.84
C GLY A 65 11.47 -1.28 0.01
N ARG A 66 11.69 -0.08 -0.56
CA ARG A 66 12.24 1.07 0.16
C ARG A 66 11.34 1.54 1.31
N PHE A 67 10.03 1.61 1.10
CA PHE A 67 9.06 1.93 2.15
C PHE A 67 9.16 0.95 3.32
N LEU A 68 9.24 -0.36 3.05
CA LEU A 68 9.37 -1.37 4.09
C LEU A 68 10.70 -1.27 4.83
N ASN A 69 11.78 -0.90 4.15
CA ASN A 69 13.07 -0.65 4.78
C ASN A 69 13.01 0.58 5.69
N TRP A 70 12.45 1.70 5.19
CA TRP A 70 12.25 2.93 5.97
C TRP A 70 11.42 2.72 7.24
N LEU A 71 10.40 1.84 7.17
CA LEU A 71 9.64 1.46 8.36
C LEU A 71 10.52 0.80 9.44
N GLU A 72 11.49 0.00 9.06
CA GLU A 72 12.41 -0.67 9.99
C GLU A 72 13.53 0.27 10.46
N THR A 73 14.12 1.06 9.57
CA THR A 73 15.30 1.87 9.89
C THR A 73 14.93 3.18 10.56
N GLU A 74 14.01 3.95 9.99
CA GLU A 74 13.68 5.29 10.50
C GLU A 74 12.58 5.22 11.56
N ARG A 75 11.56 4.41 11.29
CA ARG A 75 10.41 4.29 12.20
C ARG A 75 10.61 3.23 13.29
N LYS A 76 11.73 2.51 13.27
CA LYS A 76 12.08 1.43 14.21
C LYS A 76 10.95 0.39 14.39
N SER A 77 10.17 0.15 13.33
CA SER A 77 9.05 -0.78 13.37
C SER A 77 9.57 -2.20 13.52
N SER A 78 8.92 -2.99 14.37
CA SER A 78 9.21 -4.43 14.45
C SER A 78 8.93 -5.13 13.11
N VAL A 79 9.59 -6.28 12.90
CA VAL A 79 9.32 -7.16 11.74
C VAL A 79 7.83 -7.53 11.64
N SER A 80 7.15 -7.73 12.78
CA SER A 80 5.70 -8.00 12.81
C SER A 80 4.90 -6.83 12.23
N THR A 81 5.20 -5.62 12.69
CA THR A 81 4.49 -4.40 12.26
C THR A 81 4.74 -4.11 10.79
N ARG A 82 5.99 -4.27 10.34
CA ARG A 82 6.37 -4.17 8.92
C ARG A 82 5.57 -5.16 8.06
N ASN A 83 5.49 -6.43 8.46
CA ASN A 83 4.76 -7.44 7.71
C ASN A 83 3.23 -7.21 7.71
N LEU A 84 2.67 -6.67 8.80
CA LEU A 84 1.26 -6.26 8.82
C LEU A 84 0.98 -5.16 7.79
N ARG A 85 1.89 -4.18 7.66
CA ARG A 85 1.80 -3.11 6.65
C ARG A 85 1.93 -3.67 5.24
N LEU A 86 2.87 -4.59 5.00
CA LEU A 86 2.97 -5.30 3.71
C LEU A 86 1.68 -6.07 3.38
N THR A 87 1.03 -6.67 4.38
CA THR A 87 -0.25 -7.37 4.18
C THR A 87 -1.34 -6.42 3.68
N ALA A 88 -1.42 -5.20 4.23
CA ALA A 88 -2.38 -4.20 3.76
C ALA A 88 -2.08 -3.77 2.31
N ILE A 89 -0.81 -3.60 1.96
CA ILE A 89 -0.38 -3.29 0.58
C ILE A 89 -0.76 -4.43 -0.37
N HIS A 90 -0.46 -5.69 -0.01
CA HIS A 90 -0.86 -6.84 -0.82
C HIS A 90 -2.37 -6.92 -1.01
N SER A 91 -3.15 -6.66 0.05
CA SER A 91 -4.61 -6.65 -0.06
C SER A 91 -5.09 -5.58 -1.04
N PHE A 92 -4.47 -4.40 -1.04
CA PHE A 92 -4.80 -3.32 -1.98
C PHE A 92 -4.46 -3.68 -3.42
N PHE A 93 -3.27 -4.24 -3.68
CA PHE A 93 -2.90 -4.65 -5.04
C PHE A 93 -3.74 -5.81 -5.57
N ARG A 94 -4.22 -6.72 -4.71
CA ARG A 94 -5.19 -7.77 -5.09
C ARG A 94 -6.57 -7.20 -5.44
N TYR A 95 -6.94 -6.08 -4.87
CA TYR A 95 -8.13 -5.33 -5.27
C TYR A 95 -7.87 -4.59 -6.58
N ALA A 96 -6.79 -3.79 -6.68
CA ALA A 96 -6.53 -2.98 -7.87
C ALA A 96 -6.32 -3.80 -9.16
N GLN A 97 -5.81 -5.03 -9.05
CA GLN A 97 -5.65 -5.91 -10.22
C GLN A 97 -6.98 -6.37 -10.85
N SER A 98 -8.10 -6.37 -10.12
CA SER A 98 -9.42 -6.66 -10.71
C SER A 98 -10.01 -5.46 -11.44
N GLU A 99 -9.66 -4.25 -11.01
CA GLU A 99 -10.17 -2.99 -11.57
C GLU A 99 -9.39 -2.52 -12.80
N SER A 100 -8.07 -2.76 -12.84
CA SER A 100 -7.14 -2.23 -13.85
C SER A 100 -6.18 -3.31 -14.38
N PRO A 101 -6.61 -4.18 -15.31
CA PRO A 101 -5.80 -5.29 -15.79
C PRO A 101 -4.58 -4.88 -16.64
N GLU A 102 -4.54 -3.65 -17.17
CA GLU A 102 -3.46 -3.12 -18.00
C GLU A 102 -2.09 -3.10 -17.30
N SER A 103 -2.07 -3.12 -15.97
CA SER A 103 -0.85 -3.10 -15.14
C SER A 103 -0.63 -4.39 -14.35
N LEU A 104 -1.25 -5.52 -14.74
CA LEU A 104 -1.18 -6.79 -14.01
C LEU A 104 0.25 -7.24 -13.67
N TYR A 105 1.17 -7.16 -14.64
CA TYR A 105 2.56 -7.56 -14.40
C TYR A 105 3.24 -6.69 -13.33
N HIS A 106 2.96 -5.39 -13.34
CA HIS A 106 3.46 -4.47 -12.31
C HIS A 106 2.90 -4.82 -10.93
N TYR A 107 1.60 -5.14 -10.85
CA TYR A 107 0.94 -5.53 -9.61
C TYR A 107 1.47 -6.87 -9.07
N GLN A 108 1.68 -7.85 -9.94
CA GLN A 108 2.25 -9.15 -9.57
C GLN A 108 3.65 -9.02 -8.96
N LYS A 109 4.48 -8.09 -9.44
CA LYS A 109 5.79 -7.82 -8.82
C LYS A 109 5.67 -7.32 -7.39
N VAL A 110 4.71 -6.45 -7.11
CA VAL A 110 4.46 -5.97 -5.74
C VAL A 110 3.93 -7.11 -4.87
N LEU A 111 3.00 -7.92 -5.38
CA LEU A 111 2.44 -9.07 -4.67
C LEU A 111 3.47 -10.18 -4.40
N ALA A 112 4.56 -10.23 -5.16
CA ALA A 112 5.64 -11.18 -4.99
C ALA A 112 6.62 -10.81 -3.86
N ILE A 113 6.50 -9.61 -3.25
CA ILE A 113 7.38 -9.21 -2.14
C ILE A 113 7.13 -10.13 -0.94
N PRO A 114 8.14 -10.86 -0.46
CA PRO A 114 7.93 -11.78 0.65
C PRO A 114 7.82 -11.04 1.98
N VAL A 115 7.04 -11.61 2.90
CA VAL A 115 7.11 -11.24 4.32
C VAL A 115 8.50 -11.58 4.86
N LYS A 116 9.03 -10.70 5.72
CA LYS A 116 10.33 -10.92 6.35
C LYS A 116 10.17 -11.96 7.46
N LYS A 117 10.97 -13.02 7.44
CA LYS A 117 10.96 -14.05 8.50
C LYS A 117 11.49 -13.45 9.80
N LYS A 118 10.81 -13.72 10.92
CA LYS A 118 11.36 -13.44 12.26
C LYS A 118 12.54 -14.38 12.49
N ARG A 119 13.63 -13.84 13.05
CA ARG A 119 14.72 -14.66 13.58
C ARG A 119 14.29 -15.30 14.88
#